data_AF-A0A838N0I7-F1
#
_entry.id   AF-A0A838N0I7-F1
#
_cell.length_a   1.000
_cell.length_b   1.000
_cell.length_c   1.000
_cell.angle_alpha   90.00
_cell.angle_beta   90.00
_cell.angle_gamma   90.00
#
_symmetry.space_group_name_H-M   'P 1'
#
loop_
_entity.id
_entity.type
_entity.pdbx_description
1 polymer ?
#
loop_
_entity_poly.entity_id
_entity_poly.type
_entity_poly.pdbx_seq_one_letter_code
_entity_poly.pdbx_strand_id
1 'polypeptide(L)'
;TIGDEMIVASGGRAKVFSVSIKDRAAILSGGHRGKTFWYDKDTGTFTTSTYYYSSLPGWATQWNEAKHADTYAGTAWTLMHAPETYLFAKQDDRVFERPYKAMGRAFPHPLGESAKKEFFGALRYAPMGDALTVDFAKTLIDAEQLGADDTTDLLAISLSVTDYIGHAYGPDSLEAEDNLLQLDRTVAALLKHVDEKIGLDSTVIILSSDHGVDLIPEARCADAIEGQVHAATTQSTASVEAGCDAGRHYPEKFVERINDGVMKRLGVMKPLVTTFWDPSLYLDMKAVSELKLDAEAVERAVADEVVKLPGFNRAFTRTDLLAGRMPKDAVARAVAEAFHPQRSGHVMIVPSPFWYLYDNPEEFAAMHGTPYSYDTFVPVLIATPGGKSAKVHRRISPRSVAPTLAAIMGIVPPSGSTGEVLVEVFGETHSTGVAASAAMSAASK
;
A
#
# COMPACT_ATOMS: atom_id res chain seq x y z
N THR A 1 3.25 0.75 17.93
CA THR A 1 2.94 1.83 16.97
C THR A 1 2.97 3.15 17.70
N ILE A 2 2.81 4.31 17.03
CA ILE A 2 2.70 5.60 17.73
C ILE A 2 1.48 5.61 18.67
N GLY A 3 0.36 5.00 18.27
CA GLY A 3 -0.80 4.82 19.14
C GLY A 3 -0.50 3.99 20.40
N ASP A 4 0.29 2.92 20.29
CA ASP A 4 0.72 2.16 21.47
C ASP A 4 1.49 3.05 22.47
N GLU A 5 2.40 3.91 21.97
CA GLU A 5 3.16 4.85 22.80
C GLU A 5 2.27 5.94 23.42
N MET A 6 1.27 6.45 22.69
CA MET A 6 0.29 7.40 23.22
C MET A 6 -0.52 6.83 24.39
N ILE A 7 -0.96 5.57 24.27
CA ILE A 7 -1.67 4.87 25.35
C ILE A 7 -0.75 4.68 26.56
N VAL A 8 0.53 4.33 26.34
CA VAL A 8 1.50 4.20 27.44
C VAL A 8 1.73 5.55 28.13
N ALA A 9 2.06 6.59 27.36
CA ALA A 9 2.41 7.90 27.88
C ALA A 9 1.25 8.59 28.64
N SER A 10 0.02 8.34 28.23
CA SER A 10 -1.18 8.89 28.87
C SER A 10 -1.66 8.11 30.10
N GLY A 11 -1.01 6.98 30.45
CA GLY A 11 -1.46 6.09 31.51
C GLY A 11 -2.74 5.33 31.15
N GLY A 12 -2.98 5.08 29.86
CA GLY A 12 -4.16 4.38 29.36
C GLY A 12 -5.38 5.27 29.06
N ARG A 13 -5.24 6.60 29.17
CA ARG A 13 -6.35 7.54 28.93
C ARG A 13 -6.60 7.80 27.44
N ALA A 14 -5.53 7.85 26.64
CA ALA A 14 -5.65 8.10 25.21
C ALA A 14 -6.46 6.98 24.52
N LYS A 15 -7.38 7.38 23.65
CA LYS A 15 -8.13 6.48 22.78
C LYS A 15 -7.42 6.40 21.45
N VAL A 16 -7.19 5.17 20.98
CA VAL A 16 -6.58 4.91 19.68
C VAL A 16 -7.52 4.03 18.89
N PHE A 17 -8.00 4.56 17.76
CA PHE A 17 -8.90 3.86 16.86
C PHE A 17 -8.32 3.79 15.45
N SER A 18 -8.66 2.72 14.73
CA SER A 18 -8.38 2.63 13.31
C SER A 18 -9.53 2.03 12.51
N VAL A 19 -9.79 2.60 11.33
CA VAL A 19 -10.90 2.22 10.44
C VAL A 19 -10.38 2.08 9.01
N SER A 20 -10.78 1.02 8.31
CA SER A 20 -10.46 0.83 6.90
C SER A 20 -11.43 -0.14 6.24
N ILE A 21 -11.48 -0.19 4.91
CA ILE A 21 -12.11 -1.34 4.24
C ILE A 21 -11.20 -2.58 4.22
N LYS A 22 -9.90 -2.44 4.51
CA LYS A 22 -8.93 -3.54 4.58
C LYS A 22 -8.58 -3.82 6.04
N ASP A 23 -8.77 -5.06 6.46
CA ASP A 23 -8.40 -5.55 7.79
C ASP A 23 -6.94 -5.22 8.16
N ARG A 24 -5.98 -5.54 7.28
CA ARG A 24 -4.55 -5.28 7.49
C ARG A 24 -4.23 -3.80 7.69
N ALA A 25 -4.91 -2.90 6.97
CA ALA A 25 -4.67 -1.47 7.09
C ALA A 25 -5.22 -0.93 8.41
N ALA A 26 -6.38 -1.43 8.86
CA ALA A 26 -6.93 -1.08 10.18
C ALA A 26 -6.09 -1.67 11.33
N ILE A 27 -5.79 -2.97 11.27
CA ILE A 27 -5.08 -3.72 12.32
C ILE A 27 -3.67 -3.15 12.54
N LEU A 28 -2.88 -2.98 11.46
CA LEU A 28 -1.49 -2.52 11.59
C LEU A 28 -1.41 -1.06 12.08
N SER A 29 -2.36 -0.22 11.67
CA SER A 29 -2.41 1.19 12.12
C SER A 29 -2.88 1.32 13.56
N GLY A 30 -3.80 0.46 14.02
CA GLY A 30 -4.25 0.41 15.41
C GLY A 30 -3.20 -0.10 16.40
N GLY A 31 -2.22 -0.87 15.93
CA GLY A 31 -1.19 -1.46 16.78
C GLY A 31 -1.73 -2.51 17.73
N HIS A 32 -1.04 -2.73 18.85
CA HIS A 32 -1.41 -3.78 19.81
C HIS A 32 -2.48 -3.32 20.80
N ARG A 33 -2.56 -2.01 21.07
CA ARG A 33 -3.38 -1.46 22.15
C ARG A 33 -4.57 -0.65 21.65
N GLY A 34 -4.59 -0.26 20.38
CA GLY A 34 -5.72 0.42 19.76
C GLY A 34 -6.91 -0.51 19.51
N LYS A 35 -8.00 0.08 19.01
CA LYS A 35 -9.24 -0.59 18.65
C LYS A 35 -9.49 -0.43 17.16
N THR A 36 -9.80 -1.52 16.45
CA THR A 36 -9.83 -1.48 14.99
C THR A 36 -11.14 -2.01 14.44
N PHE A 37 -11.65 -1.35 13.40
CA PHE A 37 -12.83 -1.74 12.66
C PHE A 37 -12.50 -1.85 11.17
N TRP A 38 -13.08 -2.84 10.50
CA TRP A 38 -12.96 -2.93 9.05
C TRP A 38 -14.23 -3.40 8.36
N TYR A 39 -14.39 -2.98 7.12
CA TYR A 39 -15.51 -3.38 6.28
C TYR A 39 -15.49 -4.87 5.95
N ASP A 40 -16.61 -5.55 6.15
CA ASP A 40 -16.84 -6.92 5.72
C ASP A 40 -17.53 -6.93 4.36
N LYS A 41 -16.76 -7.32 3.33
CA LYS A 41 -17.22 -7.40 1.94
C LYS A 41 -18.29 -8.45 1.68
N ASP A 42 -18.56 -9.35 2.63
CA ASP A 42 -19.58 -10.39 2.47
C ASP A 42 -20.95 -9.93 3.01
N THR A 43 -20.98 -8.98 3.95
CA THR A 43 -22.19 -8.54 4.65
C THR A 43 -22.49 -7.04 4.53
N GLY A 44 -21.53 -6.22 4.10
CA GLY A 44 -21.70 -4.77 4.01
C GLY A 44 -21.55 -4.02 5.33
N THR A 45 -21.13 -4.69 6.39
CA THR A 45 -21.04 -4.15 7.76
C THR A 45 -19.59 -3.82 8.14
N PHE A 46 -19.38 -2.94 9.11
CA PHE A 46 -18.07 -2.82 9.78
C PHE A 46 -17.97 -3.80 10.96
N THR A 47 -16.89 -4.58 10.98
CA THR A 47 -16.64 -5.64 11.97
C THR A 47 -15.33 -5.37 12.74
N THR A 48 -15.05 -6.22 13.73
CA THR A 48 -13.81 -6.25 14.51
C THR A 48 -13.45 -7.71 14.84
N SER A 49 -12.44 -7.95 15.68
CA SER A 49 -12.13 -9.29 16.19
C SER A 49 -12.20 -9.37 17.70
N THR A 50 -12.24 -10.60 18.20
CA THR A 50 -12.19 -10.94 19.63
C THR A 50 -10.91 -10.50 20.33
N TYR A 51 -9.87 -10.11 19.58
CA TYR A 51 -8.70 -9.44 20.14
C TYR A 51 -9.06 -8.08 20.75
N TYR A 52 -9.98 -7.33 20.11
CA TYR A 52 -10.31 -5.96 20.50
C TYR A 52 -11.55 -5.88 21.39
N TYR A 53 -12.59 -6.63 21.05
CA TYR A 53 -13.87 -6.65 21.74
C TYR A 53 -14.48 -8.06 21.75
N SER A 54 -15.09 -8.45 22.86
CA SER A 54 -15.87 -9.70 22.93
C SER A 54 -17.11 -9.69 22.02
N SER A 55 -17.64 -8.50 21.73
CA SER A 55 -18.75 -8.22 20.83
C SER A 55 -18.64 -6.77 20.35
N LEU A 56 -19.20 -6.44 19.18
CA LEU A 56 -19.22 -5.05 18.69
C LEU A 56 -19.81 -4.09 19.74
N PRO A 57 -19.26 -2.86 19.88
CA PRO A 57 -19.85 -1.85 20.75
C PRO A 57 -21.23 -1.44 20.22
N GLY A 58 -22.10 -0.98 21.12
CA GLY A 58 -23.50 -0.69 20.80
C GLY A 58 -23.69 0.28 19.63
N TRP A 59 -22.87 1.32 19.53
CA TRP A 59 -22.92 2.28 18.43
C TRP A 59 -22.57 1.65 17.07
N ALA A 60 -21.59 0.74 17.02
CA ALA A 60 -21.19 0.06 15.79
C ALA A 60 -22.25 -0.97 15.36
N THR A 61 -22.87 -1.65 16.32
CA THR A 61 -24.03 -2.51 16.08
C THR A 61 -25.18 -1.69 15.47
N GLN A 62 -25.52 -0.53 16.05
CA GLN A 62 -26.58 0.34 15.53
C GLN A 62 -26.26 0.88 14.13
N TRP A 63 -25.00 1.26 13.88
CA TRP A 63 -24.56 1.66 12.55
C TRP A 63 -24.77 0.54 11.51
N ASN A 64 -24.42 -0.70 11.87
CA ASN A 64 -24.63 -1.86 10.99
C ASN A 64 -26.13 -2.16 10.77
N GLU A 65 -26.96 -2.02 11.81
CA GLU A 65 -28.42 -2.20 11.72
C GLU A 65 -29.10 -1.17 10.81
N ALA A 66 -28.52 0.03 10.68
CA ALA A 66 -28.99 1.08 9.78
C ALA A 66 -28.69 0.77 8.29
N LYS A 67 -27.88 -0.25 7.99
CA LYS A 67 -27.63 -0.76 6.63
C LYS A 67 -27.22 0.33 5.64
N HIS A 68 -26.30 1.19 6.04
CA HIS A 68 -25.82 2.30 5.21
C HIS A 68 -25.33 1.84 3.83
N ALA A 69 -24.64 0.69 3.75
CA ALA A 69 -24.18 0.13 2.48
C ALA A 69 -25.32 -0.22 1.51
N ASP A 70 -26.45 -0.73 2.01
CA ASP A 70 -27.61 -1.14 1.18
C ASP A 70 -28.22 0.03 0.40
N THR A 71 -28.01 1.27 0.86
CA THR A 71 -28.51 2.48 0.19
C THR A 71 -27.91 2.70 -1.21
N TYR A 72 -26.78 2.05 -1.51
CA TYR A 72 -26.17 2.06 -2.84
C TYR A 72 -26.63 0.91 -3.74
N ALA A 73 -27.44 -0.03 -3.24
CA ALA A 73 -27.94 -1.12 -4.06
C ALA A 73 -28.86 -0.59 -5.18
N GLY A 74 -28.72 -1.14 -6.39
CA GLY A 74 -29.42 -0.66 -7.57
C GLY A 74 -28.90 0.68 -8.13
N THR A 75 -27.80 1.22 -7.58
CA THR A 75 -27.14 2.41 -8.11
C THR A 75 -25.92 2.04 -8.96
N ALA A 76 -25.31 3.06 -9.56
CA ALA A 76 -24.08 2.95 -10.33
C ALA A 76 -23.11 4.05 -9.93
N TRP A 77 -21.82 3.79 -10.09
CA TRP A 77 -20.81 4.84 -10.09
C TRP A 77 -20.84 5.58 -11.43
N THR A 78 -21.18 6.86 -11.35
CA THR A 78 -21.20 7.82 -12.46
C THR A 78 -20.15 8.89 -12.23
N LEU A 79 -19.63 9.47 -13.30
CA LEU A 79 -18.71 10.61 -13.25
C LEU A 79 -19.29 11.75 -12.41
N MET A 80 -18.46 12.36 -11.56
CA MET A 80 -18.81 13.52 -10.75
C MET A 80 -19.02 14.78 -11.59
N HIS A 81 -18.26 14.92 -12.67
CA HIS A 81 -18.27 16.08 -13.56
C HIS A 81 -18.56 15.68 -15.00
N ALA A 82 -18.71 16.68 -15.87
CA ALA A 82 -18.88 16.44 -17.29
C ALA A 82 -17.59 15.81 -17.87
N PRO A 83 -17.68 14.77 -18.74
CA PRO A 83 -16.51 14.02 -19.20
C PRO A 83 -15.39 14.88 -19.79
N GLU A 84 -15.72 15.98 -20.48
CA GLU A 84 -14.76 16.90 -21.10
C GLU A 84 -13.82 17.62 -20.11
N THR A 85 -14.11 17.57 -18.81
CA THR A 85 -13.27 18.18 -17.77
C THR A 85 -12.14 17.26 -17.29
N TYR A 86 -12.20 15.98 -17.64
CA TYR A 86 -11.23 14.96 -17.22
C TYR A 86 -10.02 14.94 -18.15
N LEU A 87 -8.83 14.86 -17.58
CA LEU A 87 -7.59 14.66 -18.32
C LEU A 87 -7.62 13.34 -19.10
N PHE A 88 -8.21 12.29 -18.50
CA PHE A 88 -8.28 10.95 -19.05
C PHE A 88 -9.65 10.63 -19.69
N ALA A 89 -10.42 11.65 -20.09
CA ALA A 89 -11.75 11.48 -20.69
C ALA A 89 -11.80 10.52 -21.90
N LYS A 90 -10.70 10.39 -22.64
CA LYS A 90 -10.58 9.52 -23.84
C LYS A 90 -10.12 8.09 -23.52
N GLN A 91 -9.88 7.79 -22.25
CA GLN A 91 -9.31 6.54 -21.77
C GLN A 91 -10.36 5.62 -21.13
N ASP A 92 -11.63 5.72 -21.54
CA ASP A 92 -12.70 4.82 -21.12
C ASP A 92 -12.70 3.52 -21.97
N ASP A 93 -13.15 2.39 -21.40
CA ASP A 93 -13.24 1.07 -22.05
C ASP A 93 -11.91 0.47 -22.55
N ARG A 94 -10.83 0.54 -21.74
CA ARG A 94 -9.51 0.06 -22.20
C ARG A 94 -9.37 -1.45 -22.10
N VAL A 95 -8.84 -2.09 -23.14
CA VAL A 95 -8.84 -3.57 -23.26
C VAL A 95 -8.11 -4.31 -22.13
N PHE A 96 -7.16 -3.64 -21.51
CA PHE A 96 -6.28 -4.17 -20.47
C PHE A 96 -6.82 -3.95 -19.05
N GLU A 97 -7.96 -3.28 -18.88
CA GLU A 97 -8.62 -3.12 -17.59
C GLU A 97 -9.24 -4.45 -17.11
N ARG A 98 -9.24 -4.64 -15.79
CA ARG A 98 -9.69 -5.84 -15.08
C ARG A 98 -10.73 -5.44 -14.03
N PRO A 99 -11.93 -5.00 -14.45
CA PRO A 99 -12.95 -4.52 -13.53
C PRO A 99 -13.47 -5.65 -12.63
N TYR A 100 -13.95 -5.26 -11.44
CA TYR A 100 -14.54 -6.22 -10.52
C TYR A 100 -15.91 -6.70 -11.02
N LYS A 101 -15.98 -7.99 -11.38
CA LYS A 101 -17.23 -8.69 -11.77
C LYS A 101 -18.02 -7.92 -12.83
N ALA A 102 -19.21 -7.42 -12.47
CA ALA A 102 -20.17 -6.82 -13.39
C ALA A 102 -19.99 -5.31 -13.58
N MET A 103 -18.99 -4.68 -12.93
CA MET A 103 -18.80 -3.23 -13.00
C MET A 103 -18.43 -2.72 -14.40
N GLY A 104 -17.90 -3.59 -15.27
CA GLY A 104 -17.52 -3.21 -16.63
C GLY A 104 -16.34 -2.23 -16.69
N ARG A 105 -15.88 -1.98 -17.92
CA ARG A 105 -14.71 -1.11 -18.23
C ARG A 105 -15.09 0.31 -18.64
N ALA A 106 -16.39 0.57 -18.79
CA ALA A 106 -16.88 1.85 -19.29
C ALA A 106 -17.87 2.43 -18.29
N PHE A 107 -17.85 3.75 -18.11
CA PHE A 107 -18.87 4.42 -17.31
C PHE A 107 -20.27 4.31 -17.94
N PRO A 108 -21.34 4.18 -17.14
CA PRO A 108 -21.34 4.07 -15.67
C PRO A 108 -21.11 2.62 -15.17
N HIS A 109 -20.49 2.48 -13.99
CA HIS A 109 -20.22 1.17 -13.40
C HIS A 109 -21.35 0.72 -12.45
N PRO A 110 -22.18 -0.28 -12.81
CA PRO A 110 -23.25 -0.75 -11.94
C PRO A 110 -22.67 -1.44 -10.70
N LEU A 111 -23.20 -1.11 -9.51
CA LEU A 111 -22.74 -1.71 -8.25
C LEU A 111 -23.44 -3.04 -7.96
N GLY A 112 -24.61 -3.27 -8.59
CA GLY A 112 -25.42 -4.48 -8.45
C GLY A 112 -26.83 -4.20 -7.95
N GLU A 113 -27.82 -4.97 -8.42
CA GLU A 113 -29.24 -4.71 -8.20
C GLU A 113 -29.77 -5.07 -6.80
N SER A 114 -29.00 -5.83 -6.01
CA SER A 114 -29.44 -6.27 -4.68
C SER A 114 -28.27 -6.32 -3.70
N ALA A 115 -28.57 -6.05 -2.42
CA ALA A 115 -27.62 -6.08 -1.32
C ALA A 115 -27.16 -7.52 -1.01
N LYS A 116 -26.26 -8.01 -1.86
CA LYS A 116 -25.65 -9.35 -1.79
C LYS A 116 -24.13 -9.23 -1.76
N LYS A 117 -23.46 -10.34 -1.45
CA LYS A 117 -22.00 -10.43 -1.37
C LYS A 117 -21.26 -9.84 -2.57
N GLU A 118 -21.76 -10.04 -3.78
CA GLU A 118 -21.22 -9.42 -5.00
C GLU A 118 -21.20 -7.89 -4.91
N PHE A 119 -22.32 -7.30 -4.53
CA PHE A 119 -22.53 -5.85 -4.40
C PHE A 119 -21.63 -5.26 -3.30
N PHE A 120 -21.60 -5.86 -2.11
CA PHE A 120 -20.72 -5.41 -1.03
C PHE A 120 -19.25 -5.50 -1.43
N GLY A 121 -18.87 -6.54 -2.18
CA GLY A 121 -17.55 -6.63 -2.79
C GLY A 121 -17.24 -5.49 -3.78
N ALA A 122 -18.24 -5.06 -4.56
CA ALA A 122 -18.10 -3.99 -5.55
C ALA A 122 -17.93 -2.60 -4.92
N LEU A 123 -18.49 -2.37 -3.73
CA LEU A 123 -18.28 -1.10 -3.00
C LEU A 123 -16.82 -0.83 -2.66
N ARG A 124 -15.95 -1.85 -2.62
CA ARG A 124 -14.50 -1.66 -2.46
C ARG A 124 -13.83 -1.09 -3.71
N TYR A 125 -14.46 -1.20 -4.88
CA TYR A 125 -13.97 -0.75 -6.18
C TYR A 125 -14.70 0.51 -6.67
N ALA A 126 -15.42 1.20 -5.79
CA ALA A 126 -16.16 2.41 -6.11
C ALA A 126 -15.99 3.45 -5.00
N PRO A 127 -16.03 4.77 -5.30
CA PRO A 127 -15.81 5.82 -4.31
C PRO A 127 -16.73 5.75 -3.07
N MET A 128 -17.89 5.12 -3.20
CA MET A 128 -18.84 4.86 -2.11
C MET A 128 -18.23 4.05 -0.95
N GLY A 129 -17.22 3.21 -1.19
CA GLY A 129 -16.54 2.46 -0.13
C GLY A 129 -15.75 3.36 0.84
N ASP A 130 -15.06 4.37 0.31
CA ASP A 130 -14.35 5.35 1.13
C ASP A 130 -15.34 6.32 1.79
N ALA A 131 -16.45 6.66 1.13
CA ALA A 131 -17.54 7.43 1.74
C ALA A 131 -18.13 6.70 2.96
N LEU A 132 -18.42 5.39 2.85
CA LEU A 132 -18.88 4.56 3.97
C LEU A 132 -17.85 4.50 5.11
N THR A 133 -16.56 4.40 4.76
CA THR A 133 -15.46 4.39 5.74
C THR A 133 -15.39 5.70 6.51
N VAL A 134 -15.51 6.84 5.82
CA VAL A 134 -15.54 8.16 6.45
C VAL A 134 -16.79 8.35 7.29
N ASP A 135 -17.96 7.90 6.85
CA ASP A 135 -19.19 8.05 7.63
C ASP A 135 -19.19 7.17 8.89
N PHE A 136 -18.62 5.96 8.81
CA PHE A 136 -18.36 5.15 10.00
C PHE A 136 -17.36 5.84 10.95
N ALA A 137 -16.28 6.43 10.42
CA ALA A 137 -15.30 7.16 11.22
C ALA A 137 -15.90 8.41 11.90
N LYS A 138 -16.78 9.15 11.24
CA LYS A 138 -17.53 10.27 11.87
C LYS A 138 -18.41 9.79 13.02
N THR A 139 -19.12 8.67 12.81
CA THR A 139 -19.93 8.04 13.86
C THR A 139 -19.07 7.62 15.05
N LEU A 140 -17.88 7.07 14.78
CA LEU A 140 -16.90 6.70 15.80
C LEU A 140 -16.43 7.93 16.59
N ILE A 141 -16.04 9.03 15.92
CA ILE A 141 -15.63 10.28 16.57
C ILE A 141 -16.70 10.73 17.57
N ASP A 142 -17.97 10.73 17.15
CA ASP A 142 -19.09 11.17 17.97
C ASP A 142 -19.37 10.22 19.15
N ALA A 143 -19.40 8.91 18.89
CA ALA A 143 -19.78 7.91 19.88
C ALA A 143 -18.70 7.71 20.95
N GLU A 144 -17.43 7.74 20.55
CA GLU A 144 -16.28 7.54 21.43
C GLU A 144 -15.74 8.87 21.97
N GLN A 145 -16.30 10.00 21.55
CA GLN A 145 -15.93 11.35 22.00
C GLN A 145 -14.42 11.62 21.83
N LEU A 146 -13.90 11.34 20.63
CA LEU A 146 -12.48 11.54 20.34
C LEU A 146 -12.15 13.04 20.36
N GLY A 147 -11.06 13.40 21.05
CA GLY A 147 -10.60 14.78 21.13
C GLY A 147 -11.53 15.72 21.90
N ALA A 148 -12.47 15.17 22.69
CA ALA A 148 -13.42 15.95 23.48
C ALA A 148 -12.89 16.38 24.86
N ASP A 149 -11.70 15.92 25.25
CA ASP A 149 -11.01 16.26 26.49
C ASP A 149 -9.53 16.59 26.27
N ASP A 150 -8.79 16.90 27.34
CA ASP A 150 -7.39 17.33 27.28
C ASP A 150 -6.39 16.19 26.93
N THR A 151 -6.87 14.96 26.78
CA THR A 151 -6.07 13.80 26.39
C THR A 151 -6.01 13.70 24.87
N THR A 152 -4.81 13.72 24.30
CA THR A 152 -4.64 13.50 22.87
C THR A 152 -5.01 12.07 22.46
N ASP A 153 -5.99 11.97 21.57
CA ASP A 153 -6.44 10.72 20.94
C ASP A 153 -5.84 10.55 19.54
N LEU A 154 -5.91 9.32 18.99
CA LEU A 154 -5.50 9.02 17.62
C LEU A 154 -6.62 8.29 16.87
N LEU A 155 -6.96 8.82 15.68
CA LEU A 155 -7.80 8.14 14.71
C LEU A 155 -7.02 7.92 13.41
N ALA A 156 -6.75 6.66 13.07
CA ALA A 156 -6.11 6.28 11.82
C ALA A 156 -7.14 5.74 10.81
N ILE A 157 -7.32 6.43 9.69
CA ILE A 157 -8.27 6.05 8.64
C ILE A 157 -7.49 5.67 7.39
N SER A 158 -7.70 4.46 6.87
CA SER A 158 -7.17 4.06 5.57
C SER A 158 -8.31 4.03 4.55
N LEU A 159 -8.24 4.98 3.61
CA LEU A 159 -9.11 5.12 2.45
C LEU A 159 -8.56 4.25 1.33
N SER A 160 -9.06 3.02 1.22
CA SER A 160 -8.41 1.97 0.42
C SER A 160 -9.04 1.76 -0.96
N VAL A 161 -10.11 2.49 -1.30
CA VAL A 161 -10.74 2.37 -2.62
C VAL A 161 -9.79 2.76 -3.74
N THR A 162 -8.93 3.77 -3.52
CA THR A 162 -7.91 4.18 -4.50
C THR A 162 -7.01 3.03 -4.95
N ASP A 163 -6.65 2.12 -4.05
CA ASP A 163 -5.87 0.93 -4.39
C ASP A 163 -6.68 -0.09 -5.21
N TYR A 164 -7.91 -0.39 -4.81
CA TYR A 164 -8.76 -1.34 -5.55
C TYR A 164 -9.10 -0.82 -6.96
N ILE A 165 -9.37 0.47 -7.11
CA ILE A 165 -9.60 1.11 -8.41
C ILE A 165 -8.32 1.12 -9.23
N GLY A 166 -7.18 1.47 -8.62
CA GLY A 166 -5.88 1.37 -9.27
C GLY A 166 -5.59 -0.04 -9.79
N HIS A 167 -5.85 -1.07 -9.00
CA HIS A 167 -5.73 -2.46 -9.43
C HIS A 167 -6.66 -2.83 -10.58
N ALA A 168 -7.91 -2.37 -10.56
CA ALA A 168 -8.88 -2.72 -11.60
C ALA A 168 -8.66 -1.98 -12.92
N TYR A 169 -8.30 -0.69 -12.85
CA TYR A 169 -8.35 0.20 -14.02
C TYR A 169 -7.01 0.85 -14.38
N GLY A 170 -6.03 0.87 -13.47
CA GLY A 170 -4.75 1.57 -13.65
C GLY A 170 -4.79 3.04 -13.22
N PRO A 171 -3.64 3.67 -12.91
CA PRO A 171 -3.59 5.01 -12.32
C PRO A 171 -3.80 6.15 -13.32
N ASP A 172 -3.80 5.86 -14.62
CA ASP A 172 -4.02 6.80 -15.72
C ASP A 172 -5.41 6.63 -16.36
N SER A 173 -6.35 6.02 -15.64
CA SER A 173 -7.70 5.76 -16.12
C SER A 173 -8.68 6.89 -15.77
N LEU A 174 -9.82 6.90 -16.45
CA LEU A 174 -10.94 7.80 -16.13
C LEU A 174 -11.49 7.53 -14.72
N GLU A 175 -11.52 6.26 -14.30
CA GLU A 175 -11.90 5.79 -12.97
C GLU A 175 -10.96 6.31 -11.88
N ALA A 176 -9.64 6.26 -12.10
CA ALA A 176 -8.67 6.77 -11.13
C ALA A 176 -8.83 8.29 -10.93
N GLU A 177 -9.03 9.04 -12.00
CA GLU A 177 -9.24 10.49 -11.93
C GLU A 177 -10.56 10.86 -11.23
N ASP A 178 -11.67 10.24 -11.61
CA ASP A 178 -12.95 10.48 -10.91
C ASP A 178 -12.88 10.10 -9.44
N ASN A 179 -12.23 8.99 -9.11
CA ASN A 179 -12.05 8.58 -7.73
C ASN A 179 -11.24 9.61 -6.92
N LEU A 180 -10.20 10.22 -7.47
CA LEU A 180 -9.45 11.27 -6.76
C LEU A 180 -10.31 12.51 -6.49
N LEU A 181 -11.19 12.89 -7.41
CA LEU A 181 -12.16 13.99 -7.21
C LEU A 181 -13.19 13.63 -6.12
N GLN A 182 -13.67 12.38 -6.12
CA GLN A 182 -14.57 11.86 -5.09
C GLN A 182 -13.89 11.78 -3.72
N LEU A 183 -12.62 11.37 -3.69
CA LEU A 183 -11.79 11.29 -2.50
C LEU A 183 -11.56 12.67 -1.89
N ASP A 184 -11.24 13.68 -2.71
CA ASP A 184 -11.11 15.07 -2.26
C ASP A 184 -12.38 15.54 -1.51
N ARG A 185 -13.56 15.35 -2.12
CA ARG A 185 -14.85 15.67 -1.48
C ARG A 185 -15.08 14.87 -0.20
N THR A 186 -14.68 13.60 -0.18
CA THR A 186 -14.84 12.70 0.97
C THR A 186 -13.96 13.13 2.15
N VAL A 187 -12.70 13.48 1.87
CA VAL A 187 -11.77 14.02 2.87
C VAL A 187 -12.25 15.37 3.37
N ALA A 188 -12.73 16.26 2.49
CA ALA A 188 -13.30 17.54 2.89
C ALA A 188 -14.47 17.37 3.87
N ALA A 189 -15.35 16.39 3.63
CA ALA A 189 -16.45 16.08 4.53
C ALA A 189 -15.99 15.54 5.90
N LEU A 190 -14.93 14.74 5.94
CA LEU A 190 -14.32 14.29 7.18
C LEU A 190 -13.71 15.47 7.97
N LEU A 191 -12.90 16.29 7.31
CA LEU A 191 -12.25 17.44 7.95
C LEU A 191 -13.26 18.45 8.48
N LYS A 192 -14.37 18.67 7.76
CA LYS A 192 -15.47 19.49 8.24
C LYS A 192 -16.09 18.93 9.53
N HIS A 193 -16.33 17.62 9.60
CA HIS A 193 -16.87 16.99 10.81
C HIS A 193 -15.89 17.11 11.99
N VAL A 194 -14.59 16.94 11.74
CA VAL A 194 -13.54 17.14 12.74
C VAL A 194 -13.54 18.59 13.24
N ASP A 195 -13.65 19.58 12.35
CA ASP A 195 -13.71 20.98 12.74
C ASP A 195 -14.95 21.29 13.60
N GLU A 196 -16.11 20.76 13.23
CA GLU A 196 -17.36 20.96 13.97
C GLU A 196 -17.37 20.31 15.36
N LYS A 197 -16.65 19.19 15.53
CA LYS A 197 -16.66 18.41 16.79
C LYS A 197 -15.49 18.71 17.72
N ILE A 198 -14.32 19.00 17.15
CA ILE A 198 -13.04 19.10 17.87
C ILE A 198 -12.40 20.47 17.62
N GLY A 199 -12.48 20.96 16.38
CA GLY A 199 -11.80 22.17 15.92
C GLY A 199 -10.45 21.86 15.30
N LEU A 200 -10.18 22.43 14.12
CA LEU A 200 -8.90 22.24 13.42
C LEU A 200 -7.71 22.85 14.17
N ASP A 201 -7.94 23.90 14.97
CA ASP A 201 -6.92 24.49 15.85
C ASP A 201 -6.49 23.56 17.01
N SER A 202 -7.19 22.44 17.21
CA SER A 202 -6.87 21.40 18.19
C SER A 202 -6.47 20.08 17.51
N THR A 203 -6.28 20.05 16.19
CA THR A 203 -6.09 18.82 15.42
C THR A 203 -4.79 18.83 14.63
N VAL A 204 -4.01 17.74 14.73
CA VAL A 204 -2.91 17.45 13.79
C VAL A 204 -3.42 16.49 12.71
N ILE A 205 -3.32 16.89 11.44
CA ILE A 205 -3.75 16.09 10.29
C ILE A 205 -2.51 15.58 9.58
N ILE A 206 -2.49 14.28 9.28
CA ILE A 206 -1.46 13.66 8.47
C ILE A 206 -2.12 12.87 7.34
N LEU A 207 -1.63 13.08 6.13
CA LEU A 207 -2.01 12.31 4.95
C LEU A 207 -0.75 11.72 4.32
N SER A 208 -0.77 10.43 4.04
CA SER A 208 0.27 9.74 3.26
C SER A 208 -0.34 8.58 2.48
N SER A 209 0.49 7.82 1.79
CA SER A 209 0.12 6.57 1.13
C SER A 209 1.03 5.45 1.62
N ASP A 210 0.53 4.23 1.69
CA ASP A 210 1.31 3.04 2.00
C ASP A 210 2.28 2.67 0.85
N HIS A 211 1.88 2.98 -0.39
CA HIS A 211 2.71 2.89 -1.59
C HIS A 211 2.15 3.76 -2.73
N GLY A 212 2.90 3.85 -3.83
CA GLY A 212 2.43 4.32 -5.12
C GLY A 212 1.86 3.17 -5.97
N VAL A 213 1.86 3.33 -7.29
CA VAL A 213 1.37 2.32 -8.24
C VAL A 213 1.99 2.55 -9.62
N ASP A 214 2.27 1.47 -10.36
CA ASP A 214 2.76 1.54 -11.75
C ASP A 214 1.61 1.60 -12.77
N LEU A 215 1.95 1.98 -14.00
CA LEU A 215 1.08 1.87 -15.16
C LEU A 215 0.91 0.41 -15.55
N ILE A 216 -0.27 0.10 -16.12
CA ILE A 216 -0.55 -1.19 -16.73
C ILE A 216 0.52 -1.50 -17.79
N PRO A 217 1.23 -2.66 -17.75
CA PRO A 217 2.34 -2.94 -18.64
C PRO A 217 1.92 -2.91 -20.12
N GLU A 218 0.73 -3.44 -20.42
CA GLU A 218 0.17 -3.43 -21.77
C GLU A 218 -0.16 -2.02 -22.27
N ALA A 219 -0.68 -1.15 -21.39
CA ALA A 219 -0.98 0.25 -21.73
C ALA A 219 0.29 1.03 -22.07
N ARG A 220 1.32 0.89 -21.21
CA ARG A 220 2.64 1.48 -21.42
C ARG A 220 3.25 1.09 -22.77
N CYS A 221 3.10 -0.18 -23.16
CA CYS A 221 3.61 -0.65 -24.44
C CYS A 221 2.79 -0.13 -25.63
N ALA A 222 1.48 0.02 -25.48
CA ALA A 222 0.62 0.56 -26.54
C ALA A 222 0.97 2.03 -26.86
N ASP A 223 1.21 2.85 -25.85
CA ASP A 223 1.56 4.27 -26.02
C ASP A 223 2.94 4.48 -26.67
N ALA A 224 3.86 3.53 -26.47
CA ALA A 224 5.19 3.58 -27.10
C ALA A 224 5.18 3.23 -28.60
N ILE A 225 4.09 2.63 -29.12
CA ILE A 225 3.99 2.08 -30.48
C ILE A 225 2.97 2.88 -31.32
N GLU A 226 2.99 4.22 -31.25
CA GLU A 226 2.15 5.09 -32.09
C GLU A 226 2.09 4.59 -33.55
N GLY A 227 0.96 4.00 -33.93
CA GLY A 227 0.68 3.53 -35.29
C GLY A 227 0.34 2.05 -35.48
N GLN A 228 0.50 1.17 -34.48
CA GLN A 228 0.06 -0.24 -34.59
C GLN A 228 -0.77 -0.70 -33.38
N VAL A 229 -1.88 -0.01 -33.15
CA VAL A 229 -3.01 -0.64 -32.44
C VAL A 229 -3.53 -1.72 -33.38
N HIS A 230 -3.36 -3.01 -33.02
CA HIS A 230 -4.26 -4.14 -33.33
C HIS A 230 -3.76 -5.53 -32.87
N ALA A 231 -2.68 -5.66 -32.09
CA ALA A 231 -2.27 -6.99 -31.59
C ALA A 231 -1.52 -7.03 -30.25
N ALA A 232 -1.76 -6.10 -29.31
CA ALA A 232 -1.34 -6.31 -27.93
C ALA A 232 -2.29 -7.31 -27.27
N THR A 233 -1.99 -8.60 -27.47
CA THR A 233 -2.70 -9.72 -26.84
C THR A 233 -2.61 -9.59 -25.31
N THR A 234 -3.57 -10.17 -24.58
CA THR A 234 -3.56 -10.30 -23.11
C THR A 234 -2.41 -11.17 -22.56
N GLN A 235 -1.35 -11.39 -23.34
CA GLN A 235 -0.20 -12.24 -23.00
C GLN A 235 1.08 -11.39 -23.01
N SER A 236 1.75 -11.32 -21.87
CA SER A 236 2.99 -10.53 -21.66
C SER A 236 4.12 -10.76 -22.67
N THR A 237 4.15 -11.92 -23.35
CA THR A 237 5.20 -12.25 -24.31
C THR A 237 5.12 -11.40 -25.58
N ALA A 238 3.92 -10.95 -25.97
CA ALA A 238 3.73 -10.10 -27.15
C ALA A 238 4.35 -8.70 -26.96
N SER A 239 4.38 -8.17 -25.73
CA SER A 239 4.98 -6.88 -25.40
C SER A 239 6.50 -6.86 -25.62
N VAL A 240 7.18 -7.92 -25.19
CA VAL A 240 8.62 -8.09 -25.37
C VAL A 240 8.96 -8.33 -26.83
N GLU A 241 8.15 -9.13 -27.54
CA GLU A 241 8.30 -9.36 -28.98
C GLU A 241 8.10 -8.07 -29.80
N ALA A 242 7.32 -7.11 -29.29
CA ALA A 242 7.10 -5.79 -29.87
C ALA A 242 8.17 -4.74 -29.47
N GLY A 243 9.22 -5.13 -28.73
CA GLY A 243 10.32 -4.24 -28.34
C GLY A 243 10.06 -3.38 -27.10
N CYS A 244 8.99 -3.65 -26.35
CA CYS A 244 8.69 -3.00 -25.08
C CYS A 244 9.24 -3.83 -23.90
N ASP A 245 10.12 -3.24 -23.08
CA ASP A 245 10.66 -3.88 -21.86
C ASP A 245 9.73 -3.66 -20.66
N ALA A 246 8.52 -4.24 -20.75
CA ALA A 246 7.52 -4.27 -19.70
C ALA A 246 6.66 -5.52 -19.84
N GLY A 247 6.12 -6.04 -18.73
CA GLY A 247 5.33 -7.27 -18.78
C GLY A 247 4.88 -7.79 -17.42
N ARG A 248 4.43 -9.04 -17.41
CA ARG A 248 3.94 -9.75 -16.22
C ARG A 248 4.71 -11.04 -16.04
N HIS A 249 5.16 -11.31 -14.82
CA HIS A 249 5.72 -12.61 -14.46
C HIS A 249 4.59 -13.59 -14.12
N TYR A 250 4.78 -14.86 -14.51
CA TYR A 250 3.87 -15.96 -14.17
C TYR A 250 4.59 -16.91 -13.22
N PRO A 251 4.28 -16.89 -11.92
CA PRO A 251 4.94 -17.69 -10.87
C PRO A 251 5.15 -19.14 -11.22
N GLU A 252 4.11 -19.84 -11.67
CA GLU A 252 4.20 -21.24 -12.05
C GLU A 252 5.29 -21.48 -13.11
N LYS A 253 5.30 -20.65 -14.17
CA LYS A 253 6.24 -20.79 -15.30
C LYS A 253 7.68 -20.46 -14.90
N PHE A 254 7.89 -19.38 -14.14
CA PHE A 254 9.26 -19.01 -13.76
C PHE A 254 9.82 -19.95 -12.68
N VAL A 255 8.99 -20.41 -11.73
CA VAL A 255 9.43 -21.37 -10.70
C VAL A 255 9.79 -22.71 -11.33
N GLU A 256 9.01 -23.19 -12.30
CA GLU A 256 9.33 -24.39 -13.09
C GLU A 256 10.70 -24.23 -13.77
N ARG A 257 10.91 -23.13 -14.50
CA ARG A 257 12.16 -22.87 -15.22
C ARG A 257 13.38 -22.70 -14.30
N ILE A 258 13.20 -22.09 -13.13
CA ILE A 258 14.24 -22.00 -12.09
C ILE A 258 14.58 -23.40 -11.58
N ASN A 259 13.57 -24.21 -11.24
CA ASN A 259 13.79 -25.57 -10.76
C ASN A 259 14.51 -26.44 -11.79
N ASP A 260 14.16 -26.35 -13.07
CA ASP A 260 14.87 -27.05 -14.15
C ASP A 260 16.36 -26.69 -14.20
N GLY A 261 16.67 -25.39 -14.15
CA GLY A 261 18.04 -24.90 -14.14
C GLY A 261 18.83 -25.34 -12.91
N VAL A 262 18.22 -25.23 -11.72
CA VAL A 262 18.82 -25.64 -10.44
C VAL A 262 19.06 -27.16 -10.41
N MET A 263 18.08 -27.96 -10.83
CA MET A 263 18.19 -29.42 -10.91
C MET A 263 19.35 -29.84 -11.82
N LYS A 264 19.42 -29.26 -13.02
CA LYS A 264 20.52 -29.51 -13.98
C LYS A 264 21.88 -29.10 -13.42
N ARG A 265 21.96 -27.94 -12.77
CA ARG A 265 23.22 -27.41 -12.22
C ARG A 265 23.73 -28.22 -11.04
N LEU A 266 22.84 -28.68 -10.17
CA LEU A 266 23.20 -29.40 -8.94
C LEU A 266 23.17 -30.93 -9.10
N GLY A 267 22.72 -31.44 -10.25
CA GLY A 267 22.65 -32.88 -10.51
C GLY A 267 21.58 -33.59 -9.66
N VAL A 268 20.48 -32.90 -9.35
CA VAL A 268 19.38 -33.43 -8.53
C VAL A 268 18.12 -33.60 -9.37
N MET A 269 17.27 -34.56 -9.01
CA MET A 269 16.05 -34.91 -9.76
C MET A 269 14.77 -34.35 -9.13
N LYS A 270 14.90 -33.62 -8.02
CA LYS A 270 13.78 -33.08 -7.24
C LYS A 270 13.83 -31.55 -7.29
N PRO A 271 12.70 -30.86 -7.56
CA PRO A 271 12.63 -29.41 -7.45
C PRO A 271 12.94 -28.96 -6.01
N LEU A 272 13.70 -27.87 -5.89
CA LEU A 272 14.12 -27.34 -4.59
C LEU A 272 13.38 -26.06 -4.22
N VAL A 273 12.85 -25.30 -5.18
CA VAL A 273 11.96 -24.17 -4.93
C VAL A 273 10.53 -24.69 -4.85
N THR A 274 9.87 -24.51 -3.71
CA THR A 274 8.52 -25.04 -3.46
C THR A 274 7.43 -24.00 -3.66
N THR A 275 7.75 -22.73 -3.42
CA THR A 275 6.74 -21.68 -3.32
C THR A 275 7.35 -20.35 -3.70
N PHE A 276 6.60 -19.58 -4.47
CA PHE A 276 6.77 -18.15 -4.60
C PHE A 276 5.68 -17.48 -3.75
N TRP A 277 6.09 -16.49 -2.97
CA TRP A 277 5.19 -15.54 -2.31
C TRP A 277 5.91 -14.21 -2.30
N ASP A 278 5.35 -13.22 -2.98
CA ASP A 278 6.02 -11.99 -3.35
C ASP A 278 6.79 -11.31 -2.19
N PRO A 279 8.04 -10.86 -2.41
CA PRO A 279 8.93 -11.10 -3.55
C PRO A 279 9.90 -12.30 -3.30
N SER A 280 9.50 -13.29 -2.53
CA SER A 280 10.36 -14.37 -2.01
C SER A 280 10.15 -15.72 -2.70
N LEU A 281 11.25 -16.45 -2.91
CA LEU A 281 11.28 -17.87 -3.24
C LEU A 281 11.64 -18.69 -1.99
N TYR A 282 10.88 -19.75 -1.73
CA TYR A 282 11.06 -20.65 -0.60
C TYR A 282 11.62 -21.99 -1.06
N LEU A 283 12.59 -22.51 -0.30
CA LEU A 283 13.25 -23.77 -0.59
C LEU A 283 12.70 -24.91 0.28
N ASP A 284 12.67 -26.12 -0.28
CA ASP A 284 12.49 -27.36 0.48
C ASP A 284 13.77 -27.65 1.28
N MET A 285 13.91 -27.03 2.45
CA MET A 285 15.09 -27.22 3.30
C MET A 285 15.25 -28.65 3.81
N LYS A 286 14.16 -29.45 3.82
CA LYS A 286 14.24 -30.88 4.11
C LYS A 286 14.94 -31.60 2.96
N ALA A 287 14.57 -31.34 1.70
CA ALA A 287 15.25 -31.91 0.54
C ALA A 287 16.71 -31.48 0.44
N VAL A 288 17.01 -30.19 0.69
CA VAL A 288 18.40 -29.67 0.71
C VAL A 288 19.25 -30.47 1.69
N SER A 289 18.73 -30.73 2.90
CA SER A 289 19.40 -31.53 3.93
C SER A 289 19.54 -33.01 3.55
N GLU A 290 18.48 -33.67 3.08
CA GLU A 290 18.48 -35.09 2.69
C GLU A 290 19.46 -35.37 1.54
N LEU A 291 19.57 -34.44 0.59
CA LEU A 291 20.50 -34.49 -0.53
C LEU A 291 21.92 -34.04 -0.16
N LYS A 292 22.15 -33.62 1.09
CA LYS A 292 23.43 -33.12 1.61
C LYS A 292 24.00 -31.96 0.79
N LEU A 293 23.12 -31.08 0.32
CA LEU A 293 23.49 -29.88 -0.42
C LEU A 293 23.84 -28.76 0.57
N ASP A 294 24.79 -27.91 0.18
CA ASP A 294 25.06 -26.66 0.88
C ASP A 294 23.96 -25.63 0.59
N ALA A 295 23.32 -25.10 1.64
CA ALA A 295 22.18 -24.20 1.49
C ALA A 295 22.55 -22.90 0.75
N GLU A 296 23.71 -22.33 1.05
CA GLU A 296 24.20 -21.13 0.38
C GLU A 296 24.45 -21.39 -1.12
N ALA A 297 25.01 -22.55 -1.47
CA ALA A 297 25.16 -22.97 -2.87
C ALA A 297 23.81 -23.14 -3.59
N VAL A 298 22.78 -23.65 -2.92
CA VAL A 298 21.42 -23.77 -3.49
C VAL A 298 20.80 -22.39 -3.69
N GLU A 299 20.89 -21.50 -2.70
CA GLU A 299 20.40 -20.12 -2.81
C GLU A 299 21.05 -19.37 -3.98
N ARG A 300 22.38 -19.50 -4.14
CA ARG A 300 23.11 -18.92 -5.27
C ARG A 300 22.69 -19.54 -6.60
N ALA A 301 22.49 -20.86 -6.65
CA ALA A 301 22.01 -21.52 -7.87
C ALA A 301 20.65 -20.97 -8.29
N VAL A 302 19.72 -20.80 -7.35
CA VAL A 302 18.40 -20.21 -7.58
C VAL A 302 18.52 -18.76 -8.05
N ALA A 303 19.30 -17.94 -7.35
CA ALA A 303 19.50 -16.53 -7.71
C ALA A 303 20.07 -16.37 -9.13
N ASP A 304 21.03 -17.21 -9.50
CA ASP A 304 21.63 -17.22 -10.84
C ASP A 304 20.63 -17.67 -11.92
N GLU A 305 19.71 -18.58 -11.63
CA GLU A 305 18.65 -18.95 -12.60
C GLU A 305 17.60 -17.83 -12.75
N VAL A 306 17.26 -17.12 -11.67
CA VAL A 306 16.31 -15.99 -11.71
C VAL A 306 16.79 -14.92 -12.70
N VAL A 307 18.04 -14.47 -12.59
CA VAL A 307 18.56 -13.37 -13.42
C VAL A 307 18.78 -13.72 -14.89
N LYS A 308 18.62 -15.00 -15.27
CA LYS A 308 18.60 -15.43 -16.69
C LYS A 308 17.23 -15.27 -17.34
N LEU A 309 16.18 -15.11 -16.52
CA LEU A 309 14.82 -14.97 -17.01
C LEU A 309 14.57 -13.52 -17.45
N PRO A 310 13.86 -13.30 -18.57
CA PRO A 310 13.41 -11.97 -18.97
C PRO A 310 12.60 -11.31 -17.86
N GLY A 311 12.74 -9.99 -17.72
CA GLY A 311 11.96 -9.21 -16.76
C GLY A 311 12.47 -9.25 -15.32
N PHE A 312 13.54 -9.97 -15.00
CA PHE A 312 14.18 -9.92 -13.68
C PHE A 312 15.44 -9.06 -13.69
N ASN A 313 15.59 -8.21 -12.67
CA ASN A 313 16.75 -7.34 -12.51
C ASN A 313 17.78 -7.93 -11.56
N ARG A 314 17.33 -8.44 -10.41
CA ARG A 314 18.21 -8.92 -9.32
C ARG A 314 17.58 -10.06 -8.55
N ALA A 315 18.43 -10.85 -7.92
CA ALA A 315 18.07 -11.82 -6.91
C ALA A 315 19.06 -11.73 -5.75
N PHE A 316 18.55 -11.76 -4.52
CA PHE A 316 19.32 -11.61 -3.30
C PHE A 316 19.13 -12.84 -2.43
N THR A 317 20.23 -13.53 -2.14
CA THR A 317 20.20 -14.71 -1.29
C THR A 317 20.00 -14.30 0.16
N ARG A 318 19.29 -15.15 0.91
CA ARG A 318 19.15 -15.02 2.36
C ARG A 318 20.51 -14.97 3.03
N THR A 319 21.46 -15.80 2.61
CA THR A 319 22.80 -15.81 3.19
C THR A 319 23.52 -14.48 2.99
N ASP A 320 23.42 -13.87 1.81
CA ASP A 320 24.02 -12.54 1.55
C ASP A 320 23.32 -11.43 2.33
N LEU A 321 21.99 -11.47 2.44
CA LEU A 321 21.21 -10.51 3.23
C LEU A 321 21.59 -10.57 4.71
N LEU A 322 21.71 -11.76 5.30
CA LEU A 322 22.13 -11.96 6.69
C LEU A 322 23.59 -11.54 6.92
N ALA A 323 24.47 -11.77 5.94
CA ALA A 323 25.88 -11.41 6.03
C ALA A 323 26.16 -9.95 5.64
N GLY A 324 25.16 -9.19 5.19
CA GLY A 324 25.32 -7.82 4.68
C GLY A 324 26.16 -7.72 3.40
N ARG A 325 26.25 -8.80 2.61
CA ARG A 325 27.06 -8.88 1.37
C ARG A 325 26.27 -8.37 0.17
N MET A 326 25.92 -7.10 0.22
CA MET A 326 24.99 -6.49 -0.74
C MET A 326 25.65 -5.28 -1.42
N PRO A 327 25.34 -5.01 -2.70
CA PRO A 327 25.72 -3.75 -3.34
C PRO A 327 25.24 -2.54 -2.52
N LYS A 328 26.02 -1.46 -2.53
CA LYS A 328 25.69 -0.23 -1.81
C LYS A 328 24.85 0.70 -2.69
N ASP A 329 23.63 0.27 -3.02
CA ASP A 329 22.68 1.06 -3.80
C ASP A 329 21.26 1.06 -3.18
N ALA A 330 20.37 1.87 -3.76
CA ALA A 330 19.03 2.08 -3.21
C ALA A 330 18.16 0.82 -3.27
N VAL A 331 18.29 0.01 -4.32
CA VAL A 331 17.50 -1.22 -4.49
C VAL A 331 17.93 -2.27 -3.47
N ALA A 332 19.24 -2.51 -3.34
CA ALA A 332 19.76 -3.46 -2.35
C ALA A 332 19.40 -3.06 -0.91
N ARG A 333 19.42 -1.75 -0.60
CA ARG A 333 18.95 -1.24 0.69
C ARG A 333 17.46 -1.48 0.89
N ALA A 334 16.62 -1.21 -0.09
CA ALA A 334 15.17 -1.45 0.02
C ALA A 334 14.86 -2.93 0.27
N VAL A 335 15.54 -3.85 -0.41
CA VAL A 335 15.40 -5.30 -0.18
C VAL A 335 15.87 -5.68 1.23
N ALA A 336 17.00 -5.14 1.69
CA ALA A 336 17.48 -5.40 3.04
C ALA A 336 16.52 -4.88 4.12
N GLU A 337 15.88 -3.73 3.90
CA GLU A 337 14.86 -3.16 4.80
C GLU A 337 13.54 -3.97 4.80
N ALA A 338 13.22 -4.64 3.68
CA ALA A 338 12.05 -5.51 3.56
C ALA A 338 12.30 -6.97 4.02
N PHE A 339 13.56 -7.36 4.23
CA PHE A 339 13.92 -8.72 4.64
C PHE A 339 13.70 -8.93 6.14
N HIS A 340 12.97 -9.99 6.48
CA HIS A 340 12.79 -10.44 7.85
C HIS A 340 13.29 -11.88 8.00
N PRO A 341 14.33 -12.15 8.83
CA PRO A 341 14.97 -13.47 8.91
C PRO A 341 14.01 -14.63 9.15
N GLN A 342 12.93 -14.44 9.92
CA GLN A 342 11.99 -15.54 10.23
C GLN A 342 10.81 -15.66 9.27
N ARG A 343 10.63 -14.70 8.34
CA ARG A 343 9.40 -14.60 7.51
C ARG A 343 9.69 -14.56 6.02
N SER A 344 10.77 -13.91 5.61
CA SER A 344 11.19 -13.87 4.21
C SER A 344 11.75 -15.21 3.76
N GLY A 345 11.62 -15.50 2.47
CA GLY A 345 12.15 -16.71 1.86
C GLY A 345 13.68 -16.75 1.77
N HIS A 346 14.17 -17.67 0.96
CA HIS A 346 15.60 -17.97 0.83
C HIS A 346 16.27 -17.17 -0.29
N VAL A 347 15.48 -16.73 -1.27
CA VAL A 347 15.94 -15.79 -2.32
C VAL A 347 14.84 -14.74 -2.51
N MET A 348 15.17 -13.47 -2.33
CA MET A 348 14.28 -12.35 -2.67
C MET A 348 14.60 -11.87 -4.08
N ILE A 349 13.60 -11.77 -4.94
CA ILE A 349 13.77 -11.41 -6.35
C ILE A 349 13.23 -10.01 -6.61
N VAL A 350 13.86 -9.29 -7.54
CA VAL A 350 13.47 -7.94 -7.92
C VAL A 350 13.22 -7.93 -9.44
N PRO A 351 11.98 -7.62 -9.89
CA PRO A 351 11.70 -7.49 -11.30
C PRO A 351 12.44 -6.27 -11.88
N SER A 352 12.68 -6.26 -13.19
CA SER A 352 13.03 -5.05 -13.94
C SER A 352 11.94 -3.98 -13.80
N PRO A 353 12.26 -2.69 -13.99
CA PRO A 353 11.23 -1.65 -14.02
C PRO A 353 10.10 -2.03 -14.99
N PHE A 354 8.86 -1.75 -14.61
CA PHE A 354 7.66 -2.00 -15.42
C PHE A 354 7.29 -3.47 -15.63
N TRP A 355 7.94 -4.37 -14.89
CA TRP A 355 7.58 -5.77 -14.84
C TRP A 355 6.83 -6.11 -13.57
N TYR A 356 5.64 -6.67 -13.73
CA TYR A 356 4.76 -7.04 -12.63
C TYR A 356 5.17 -8.36 -12.01
N LEU A 357 5.15 -8.41 -10.69
CA LEU A 357 5.49 -9.58 -9.91
C LEU A 357 4.40 -9.79 -8.84
N TYR A 358 3.48 -10.70 -9.11
CA TYR A 358 2.36 -11.02 -8.24
C TYR A 358 1.95 -12.49 -8.42
N ASP A 359 1.37 -13.10 -7.39
CA ASP A 359 1.02 -14.52 -7.38
C ASP A 359 -0.03 -14.88 -8.45
N ASN A 360 -0.97 -13.97 -8.70
CA ASN A 360 -2.04 -14.12 -9.69
C ASN A 360 -2.01 -12.98 -10.72
N PRO A 361 -1.08 -13.00 -11.69
CA PRO A 361 -0.77 -11.83 -12.54
C PRO A 361 -1.93 -11.34 -13.42
N GLU A 362 -2.97 -12.16 -13.61
CA GLU A 362 -4.15 -11.81 -14.41
C GLU A 362 -5.29 -11.23 -13.58
N GLU A 363 -5.20 -11.24 -12.24
CA GLU A 363 -6.25 -10.75 -11.34
C GLU A 363 -6.47 -9.24 -11.49
N PHE A 364 -5.38 -8.49 -11.65
CA PHE A 364 -5.38 -7.03 -11.63
C PHE A 364 -4.74 -6.46 -12.89
N ALA A 365 -5.27 -5.34 -13.34
CA ALA A 365 -4.74 -4.58 -14.46
C ALA A 365 -3.43 -3.90 -14.08
N ALA A 366 -3.39 -3.21 -12.93
CA ALA A 366 -2.19 -2.59 -12.40
C ALA A 366 -1.75 -3.18 -11.06
N MET A 367 -0.47 -3.01 -10.70
CA MET A 367 0.11 -3.54 -9.47
C MET A 367 1.19 -2.60 -8.93
N HIS A 368 1.62 -2.88 -7.71
CA HIS A 368 2.72 -2.22 -7.00
C HIS A 368 3.56 -3.29 -6.27
N GLY A 369 4.54 -2.87 -5.47
CA GLY A 369 5.37 -3.77 -4.66
C GLY A 369 6.84 -3.85 -5.10
N THR A 370 7.24 -3.03 -6.07
CA THR A 370 8.63 -2.94 -6.53
C THR A 370 9.41 -1.85 -5.78
N PRO A 371 10.76 -1.88 -5.78
CA PRO A 371 11.57 -0.87 -5.12
C PRO A 371 11.71 0.44 -5.94
N TYR A 372 10.97 0.58 -7.04
CA TYR A 372 11.11 1.69 -7.97
C TYR A 372 10.27 2.90 -7.53
N SER A 373 10.55 4.07 -8.11
CA SER A 373 9.98 5.33 -7.63
C SER A 373 8.47 5.44 -7.83
N TYR A 374 7.90 4.80 -8.85
CA TYR A 374 6.45 4.81 -9.07
C TYR A 374 5.68 4.08 -7.95
N ASP A 375 6.31 3.11 -7.26
CA ASP A 375 5.74 2.42 -6.10
C ASP A 375 6.16 3.02 -4.75
N THR A 376 7.29 3.74 -4.69
CA THR A 376 7.88 4.21 -3.43
C THR A 376 7.78 5.72 -3.21
N PHE A 377 7.41 6.49 -4.23
CA PHE A 377 7.19 7.92 -4.12
C PHE A 377 5.76 8.20 -3.66
N VAL A 378 5.62 8.57 -2.38
CA VAL A 378 4.32 8.83 -1.75
C VAL A 378 4.28 10.23 -1.14
N PRO A 379 3.10 10.88 -1.07
CA PRO A 379 2.97 12.15 -0.39
C PRO A 379 3.15 11.98 1.12
N VAL A 380 3.65 13.01 1.80
CA VAL A 380 3.53 13.18 3.24
C VAL A 380 3.08 14.62 3.46
N LEU A 381 1.82 14.79 3.83
CA LEU A 381 1.24 16.07 4.18
C LEU A 381 1.02 16.08 5.69
N ILE A 382 1.46 17.15 6.35
CA ILE A 382 1.25 17.36 7.79
C ILE A 382 0.70 18.76 7.97
N ALA A 383 -0.45 18.88 8.60
CA ALA A 383 -1.02 20.14 9.05
C ALA A 383 -1.07 20.13 10.59
N THR A 384 -0.51 21.15 11.21
CA THR A 384 -0.48 21.34 12.66
C THR A 384 -1.15 22.66 13.02
N PRO A 385 -1.72 22.79 14.24
CA PRO A 385 -2.25 24.05 14.72
C PRO A 385 -1.21 25.18 14.68
N GLY A 386 -1.56 26.30 14.04
CA GLY A 386 -0.64 27.44 13.86
C GLY A 386 0.56 27.17 12.93
N GLY A 387 0.60 26.02 12.26
CA GLY A 387 1.66 25.65 11.31
C GLY A 387 1.70 26.58 10.10
N LYS A 388 2.91 26.83 9.57
CA LYS A 388 3.09 27.61 8.34
C LYS A 388 3.13 26.69 7.13
N SER A 389 2.46 27.09 6.05
CA SER A 389 2.54 26.38 4.78
C SER A 389 3.97 26.38 4.24
N ALA A 390 4.47 25.20 3.90
CA ALA A 390 5.77 25.01 3.27
C ALA A 390 5.71 23.80 2.32
N LYS A 391 6.49 23.87 1.24
CA LYS A 391 6.77 22.73 0.36
C LYS A 391 8.21 22.29 0.58
N VAL A 392 8.37 21.03 0.96
CA VAL A 392 9.68 20.43 1.24
C VAL A 392 10.03 19.49 0.11
N HIS A 393 11.13 19.77 -0.58
CA HIS A 393 11.59 18.99 -1.74
C HIS A 393 12.74 18.02 -1.41
N ARG A 394 13.26 18.04 -0.18
CA ARG A 394 14.27 17.07 0.25
C ARG A 394 13.65 15.68 0.34
N ARG A 395 14.46 14.64 0.12
CA ARG A 395 14.02 13.26 0.29
C ARG A 395 13.67 13.00 1.76
N ILE A 396 12.48 12.45 1.97
CA ILE A 396 12.00 11.98 3.28
C ILE A 396 11.55 10.53 3.16
N SER A 397 11.15 9.94 4.29
CA SER A 397 10.52 8.62 4.33
C SER A 397 9.24 8.70 5.16
N PRO A 398 8.16 7.97 4.82
CA PRO A 398 6.97 7.84 5.68
C PRO A 398 7.31 7.37 7.10
N ARG A 399 8.42 6.65 7.28
CA ARG A 399 8.98 6.28 8.60
C ARG A 399 9.23 7.47 9.52
N SER A 400 9.35 8.67 8.96
CA SER A 400 9.58 9.94 9.67
C SER A 400 8.31 10.45 10.38
N VAL A 401 7.12 9.97 10.00
CA VAL A 401 5.84 10.44 10.55
C VAL A 401 5.72 10.10 12.03
N ALA A 402 5.94 8.84 12.43
CA ALA A 402 5.82 8.40 13.81
C ALA A 402 6.77 9.13 14.79
N PRO A 403 8.09 9.26 14.53
CA PRO A 403 8.97 10.02 15.41
C PRO A 403 8.66 11.52 15.41
N THR A 404 8.15 12.09 14.30
CA THR A 404 7.70 13.48 14.25
C THR A 404 6.49 13.70 15.16
N LEU A 405 5.49 12.81 15.11
CA LEU A 405 4.35 12.84 16.02
C LEU A 405 4.77 12.70 17.49
N ALA A 406 5.70 11.78 17.77
CA ALA A 406 6.22 11.62 19.13
C ALA A 406 6.88 12.91 19.63
N ALA A 407 7.64 13.59 18.78
CA ALA A 407 8.26 14.88 19.09
C ALA A 407 7.21 15.99 19.31
N ILE A 408 6.15 16.05 18.51
CA ILE A 408 5.03 17.01 18.69
C ILE A 408 4.37 16.83 20.05
N MET A 409 4.12 15.57 20.46
CA MET A 409 3.45 15.26 21.72
C MET A 409 4.38 15.24 22.94
N GLY A 410 5.69 15.31 22.74
CA GLY A 410 6.68 15.16 23.81
C GLY A 410 6.72 13.76 24.43
N ILE A 411 6.46 12.71 23.64
CA ILE A 411 6.46 11.30 24.07
C ILE A 411 7.60 10.51 23.44
N VAL A 412 7.80 9.28 23.92
CA VAL A 412 8.80 8.35 23.36
C VAL A 412 8.35 7.88 21.98
N PRO A 413 9.23 7.85 20.96
CA PRO A 413 8.91 7.27 19.66
C PRO A 413 8.77 5.74 19.76
N PRO A 414 8.05 5.09 18.82
CA PRO A 414 7.93 3.63 18.82
C PRO A 414 9.31 2.93 18.85
N SER A 415 9.42 1.83 19.58
CA SER A 415 10.68 1.13 19.86
C SER A 415 11.54 0.75 18.64
N GLY A 416 10.92 0.51 17.49
CA GLY A 416 11.61 0.20 16.21
C GLY A 416 11.70 1.38 15.24
N SER A 417 11.45 2.61 15.69
CA SER A 417 11.44 3.80 14.82
C SER A 417 12.82 4.06 14.24
N THR A 418 12.90 4.24 12.93
CA THR A 418 14.15 4.50 12.18
C THR A 418 14.08 5.76 11.33
N GLY A 419 12.94 6.48 11.35
CA GLY A 419 12.78 7.74 10.64
C GLY A 419 13.40 8.92 11.39
N GLU A 420 13.78 9.96 10.64
CA GLU A 420 14.23 11.23 11.20
C GLU A 420 13.02 12.12 11.53
N VAL A 421 13.14 12.99 12.52
CA VAL A 421 12.10 13.98 12.82
C VAL A 421 12.04 15.01 11.68
N LEU A 422 10.83 15.31 11.19
CA LEU A 422 10.59 16.35 10.20
C LEU A 422 10.52 17.71 10.89
N VAL A 423 11.67 18.34 11.11
CA VAL A 423 11.81 19.57 11.89
C VAL A 423 11.01 20.77 11.34
N GLU A 424 10.63 20.73 10.07
CA GLU A 424 9.83 21.75 9.42
C GLU A 424 8.46 21.94 10.07
N VAL A 425 7.90 20.91 10.72
CA VAL A 425 6.63 21.03 11.47
C VAL A 425 6.72 21.98 12.67
N PHE A 426 7.94 22.25 13.15
CA PHE A 426 8.22 23.17 14.25
C PHE A 426 8.66 24.57 13.75
N GLY A 427 8.63 24.80 12.43
CA GLY A 427 9.11 26.05 11.82
C GLY A 427 10.64 26.14 11.76
N GLU A 428 11.35 25.05 12.01
CA GLU A 428 12.80 24.98 11.92
C GLU A 428 13.25 24.58 10.50
N THR A 429 14.45 25.01 10.11
CA THR A 429 15.06 24.59 8.85
C THR A 429 15.94 23.37 9.08
N HIS A 430 15.79 22.34 8.26
CA HIS A 430 16.66 21.17 8.29
C HIS A 430 18.13 21.55 8.03
N SER A 431 18.97 21.55 9.07
CA SER A 431 20.40 21.79 8.89
C SER A 431 21.03 20.53 8.28
N THR A 432 21.53 20.62 7.06
CA THR A 432 22.48 19.60 6.58
C THR A 432 23.73 19.74 7.45
N GLY A 433 24.19 18.64 8.06
CA GLY A 433 25.31 18.61 9.02
C GLY A 433 26.65 19.19 8.54
N VAL A 434 26.71 19.80 7.35
CA VAL A 434 27.82 20.61 6.88
C VAL A 434 27.98 21.89 7.71
N ALA A 435 26.87 22.52 8.14
CA ALA A 435 26.91 23.76 8.92
C ALA A 435 27.34 23.56 10.39
N ALA A 436 27.03 22.41 10.99
CA ALA A 436 27.42 22.08 12.36
C ALA A 436 28.96 21.92 12.52
N SER A 437 29.65 21.45 11.47
CA SER A 437 31.12 21.34 11.49
C SER A 437 31.82 22.70 11.39
N ALA A 438 31.21 23.69 10.72
CA ALA A 438 31.77 25.03 10.58
C ALA A 438 31.64 25.84 11.89
N ALA A 439 30.56 25.65 12.65
CA ALA A 439 30.35 26.31 13.94
C ALA A 439 31.31 25.80 15.04
N MET A 440 31.67 24.51 15.04
CA MET A 440 32.67 23.97 15.99
C MET A 440 34.11 24.37 15.63
N SER A 441 34.42 24.59 14.34
CA SER A 441 35.74 25.06 13.90
C SER A 441 35.98 26.54 14.27
N ALA A 442 34.95 27.39 14.18
CA ALA A 442 35.05 28.80 14.52
C ALA A 442 35.12 29.10 16.03
N ALA A 443 34.67 28.18 16.89
CA ALA A 443 34.80 28.29 18.35
C ALA A 443 36.18 27.81 18.89
N SER A 444 37.08 27.37 18.01
CA SER A 444 38.42 26.85 18.35
C SER A 444 39.58 27.71 17.84
N LYS A 445 39.33 28.97 17.47
CA LYS A 445 40.39 29.92 17.08
C LYS A 445 40.40 31.17 17.92
#